data_AF-A0A381XDA6-F1
#
_entry.id   AF-A0A381XDA6-F1
#
_cell.length_a   1.000
_cell.length_b   1.000
_cell.length_c   1.000
_cell.angle_alpha   90.00
_cell.angle_beta   90.00
_cell.angle_gamma   90.00
#
_symmetry.space_group_name_H-M   'P 1'
#
loop_
_entity.id
_entity.type
_entity.pdbx_description
1 polymer ?
#
loop_
_entity_poly.entity_id
_entity_poly.type
_entity_poly.pdbx_seq_one_letter_code
_entity_poly.pdbx_strand_id
1 'polypeptide(L)' 'MVTAKGKGFIAEKIIALAKENNIPIKEDPDLVHLLSQVDLNREIPASLYQVVAELLSFVYKLNGEYSAQAK' A
#
# COMPACT_ATOMS: atom_id res chain seq x y z
N MET A 1 -0.62 8.53 5.01
CA MET A 1 -1.07 8.05 6.35
C MET A 1 -1.59 6.63 6.21
N VAL A 2 -1.39 5.77 7.21
CA VAL A 2 -1.98 4.43 7.23
C VAL A 2 -3.41 4.51 7.75
N THR A 3 -4.38 4.16 6.91
CA THR A 3 -5.82 4.26 7.22
C THR A 3 -6.39 3.00 7.86
N ALA A 4 -5.80 1.84 7.59
CA ALA A 4 -6.19 0.56 8.17
C ALA A 4 -4.98 -0.37 8.33
N LYS A 5 -4.99 -1.21 9.37
CA LYS A 5 -4.00 -2.28 9.60
C LYS A 5 -4.68 -3.43 10.34
N GLY A 6 -4.22 -4.65 10.08
CA GLY A 6 -4.79 -5.86 10.69
C GLY A 6 -3.83 -7.03 10.61
N LYS A 7 -4.11 -8.07 11.42
CA LYS A 7 -3.45 -9.38 11.37
C LYS A 7 -4.50 -10.48 11.54
N GLY A 8 -4.19 -11.69 11.06
CA GLY A 8 -5.10 -12.84 11.11
C GLY A 8 -6.48 -12.49 10.53
N PHE A 9 -7.53 -12.82 11.28
CA PHE A 9 -8.92 -12.58 10.89
C PHE A 9 -9.24 -11.14 10.47
N ILE A 10 -8.62 -10.13 11.10
CA ILE A 10 -8.85 -8.73 10.72
C ILE A 10 -8.22 -8.44 9.35
N ALA A 11 -7.03 -8.98 9.06
CA ALA A 11 -6.40 -8.83 7.75
C ALA A 11 -7.23 -9.51 6.65
N GLU A 12 -7.77 -10.70 6.92
CA GLU A 12 -8.68 -11.41 6.02
C GLU A 12 -9.90 -10.56 5.68
N LYS A 13 -10.51 -9.90 6.68
CA LYS A 13 -11.64 -8.98 6.45
C LYS A 13 -11.26 -7.76 5.63
N ILE A 14 -10.09 -7.15 5.88
CA ILE A 14 -9.61 -6.01 5.08
C ILE A 14 -9.43 -6.42 3.61
N ILE A 15 -8.83 -7.59 3.37
CA ILE A 15 -8.62 -8.13 2.03
C ILE A 15 -9.95 -8.44 1.33
N ALA A 16 -10.91 -9.05 2.04
CA ALA A 16 -12.24 -9.33 1.50
C ALA A 16 -12.95 -8.05 1.06
N LEU A 17 -12.99 -7.03 1.94
CA LEU A 17 -13.58 -5.72 1.63
C LEU A 17 -12.89 -5.03 0.45
N ALA A 18 -11.55 -5.09 0.37
CA ALA A 18 -10.81 -4.54 -0.75
C ALA A 18 -11.21 -5.20 -2.07
N LYS A 19 -11.35 -6.53 -2.10
CA LYS A 19 -11.82 -7.28 -3.28
C LYS A 19 -13.24 -6.91 -3.67
N GLU A 20 -14.15 -6.85 -2.70
CA GLU A 20 -15.56 -6.46 -2.92
C GLU A 20 -15.69 -5.06 -3.54
N ASN A 21 -14.80 -4.15 -3.16
CA ASN A 21 -14.78 -2.76 -3.65
C ASN A 21 -13.85 -2.54 -4.85
N ASN A 22 -13.30 -3.60 -5.45
CA ASN A 22 -12.36 -3.54 -6.57
C ASN A 22 -11.12 -2.66 -6.30
N ILE A 23 -10.65 -2.65 -5.05
CA ILE A 23 -9.40 -1.99 -4.66
C ILE A 23 -8.23 -2.90 -5.02
N PRO A 24 -7.23 -2.44 -5.80
CA PRO A 24 -6.06 -3.23 -6.13
C PRO A 24 -5.27 -3.67 -4.89
N ILE A 25 -4.81 -4.92 -4.90
CA ILE A 25 -4.05 -5.52 -3.80
C ILE A 25 -2.64 -5.86 -4.31
N LYS A 26 -1.62 -5.34 -3.63
CA LYS A 26 -0.21 -5.74 -3.83
C LYS A 26 0.22 -6.59 -2.63
N GLU A 27 0.61 -7.83 -2.93
CA GLU A 27 1.17 -8.75 -1.95
C GLU A 27 2.69 -8.57 -1.93
N ASP A 28 3.21 -8.10 -0.80
CA ASP A 28 4.62 -7.81 -0.63
C ASP A 28 5.02 -7.92 0.85
N PRO A 29 5.63 -9.04 1.28
CA PRO A 29 5.94 -9.29 2.69
C PRO A 29 6.83 -8.21 3.31
N ASP A 30 7.79 -7.66 2.55
CA ASP A 30 8.72 -6.66 3.04
C ASP A 30 8.02 -5.31 3.27
N LEU A 31 7.19 -4.88 2.32
CA LEU A 31 6.38 -3.65 2.49
C LEU A 31 5.37 -3.80 3.64
N VAL A 32 4.75 -4.98 3.77
CA VAL A 32 3.82 -5.26 4.88
C VAL A 32 4.57 -5.18 6.21
N HIS A 33 5.76 -5.76 6.31
CA HIS A 33 6.57 -5.68 7.53
C HIS A 33 6.87 -4.23 7.91
N LEU A 34 7.38 -3.44 6.97
CA LEU A 34 7.75 -2.03 7.20
C LEU A 34 6.55 -1.16 7.55
N LEU A 35 5.47 -1.23 6.77
CA LEU A 35 4.27 -0.40 7.00
C LEU A 35 3.50 -0.82 8.25
N SER A 36 3.61 -2.08 8.70
CA SER A 36 2.97 -2.53 9.94
C SER A 36 3.52 -1.86 11.21
N GLN A 37 4.73 -1.31 11.13
CA GLN A 37 5.38 -0.56 12.21
C GLN A 37 4.81 0.87 12.35
N VAL A 38 4.09 1.36 11.33
CA VAL A 38 3.45 2.68 11.38
C VAL A 38 2.15 2.61 12.17
N ASP A 39 1.94 3.60 13.01
CA ASP A 39 0.70 3.73 13.78
C ASP A 39 -0.46 4.18 12.91
N LEU A 40 -1.65 3.69 13.26
CA LEU A 40 -2.88 4.07 12.57
C LEU A 40 -3.12 5.57 12.69
N ASN A 41 -3.61 6.16 11.60
CA ASN A 41 -3.92 7.57 11.51
C ASN A 41 -2.71 8.50 11.83
N ARG A 42 -1.50 7.97 11.69
CA ARG A 42 -0.26 8.76 11.73
C ARG A 42 0.32 8.93 10.33
N GLU A 43 1.01 10.05 10.16
CA GLU A 43 1.77 10.30 8.94
C GLU A 43 2.85 9.24 8.77
N ILE A 44 3.14 8.93 7.51
CA ILE A 44 4.20 7.97 7.19
C ILE A 44 5.53 8.68 7.46
N PRO A 45 6.44 8.07 8.25
CA PRO A 45 7.76 8.64 8.46
C PRO A 45 8.53 8.83 7.14
N ALA A 46 9.37 9.86 7.06
CA ALA A 46 10.17 10.15 5.87
C ALA A 46 11.08 8.98 5.46
N SER A 47 11.55 8.17 6.42
CA SER A 47 12.34 6.96 6.16
C SER A 47 11.61 5.90 5.34
N LEU A 48 10.28 5.96 5.27
CA LEU A 48 9.44 5.03 4.50
C LEU A 48 8.91 5.63 3.19
N TYR A 49 9.33 6.83 2.80
CA TYR A 49 8.83 7.45 1.57
C TYR A 49 9.21 6.69 0.30
N GLN A 50 10.38 6.09 0.26
CA GLN A 50 10.80 5.28 -0.90
C GLN A 50 9.89 4.07 -1.10
N VAL A 51 9.51 3.39 -0.01
CA VAL A 51 8.55 2.27 0.03
C VAL A 51 7.18 2.71 -0.51
N VAL A 52 6.70 3.88 -0.08
CA VAL A 52 5.43 4.44 -0.58
C VAL A 52 5.50 4.82 -2.05
N ALA A 53 6.62 5.38 -2.51
CA ALA A 53 6.82 5.74 -3.90
C ALA A 53 6.74 4.51 -4.83
N GLU A 54 7.24 3.36 -4.39
CA GLU A 54 7.08 2.09 -5.11
C GLU A 54 5.61 1.68 -5.27
N LEU A 55 4.82 1.78 -4.19
CA LEU A 55 3.37 1.52 -4.22
C LEU A 55 2.64 2.47 -5.17
N LEU A 56 2.97 3.76 -5.13
CA LEU A 56 2.37 4.75 -6.03
C LEU A 56 2.75 4.46 -7.49
N SER A 57 4.00 4.09 -7.78
CA SER A 57 4.42 3.68 -9.12
C SER A 57 3.63 2.47 -9.62
N PHE A 58 3.38 1.48 -8.75
CA PHE A 58 2.52 0.35 -9.08
C PHE A 58 1.10 0.78 -9.43
N VAL A 59 0.47 1.63 -8.61
CA VAL A 59 -0.89 2.15 -8.88
C VAL A 59 -0.95 2.93 -10.18
N TYR A 60 0.02 3.82 -10.45
CA TYR A 60 0.06 4.58 -11.70
C TYR A 60 0.23 3.69 -12.93
N LYS A 61 1.05 2.62 -12.84
CA LYS A 61 1.20 1.64 -13.92
C LYS A 61 -0.11 0.91 -14.19
N LEU A 62 -0.86 0.55 -13.15
CA LEU A 62 -2.18 -0.07 -13.29
C LEU A 62 -3.20 0.88 -13.94
N ASN A 63 -3.15 2.17 -13.60
CA ASN A 63 -4.04 3.18 -14.18
C ASN A 63 -3.64 3.56 -15.62
N GLY A 64 -2.52 3.06 -16.14
CA GLY A 64 -2.00 3.42 -17.47
C GLY A 64 -1.42 4.84 -17.55
N GLU A 65 -1.30 5.52 -16.42
CA GLU A 65 -0.84 6.92 -16.34
C GLU A 65 0.69 7.04 -16.19
N TYR A 66 1.40 5.91 -16.01
CA TYR A 66 2.85 5.91 -15.88
C TYR A 66 3.55 5.87 -17.25
N SER A 67 3.72 7.03 -17.88
CA SER A 67 4.75 7.21 -18.91
C SER A 67 6.05 7.59 -18.24
N ALA A 68 7.02 6.67 -18.21
CA ALA A 68 8.38 7.00 -17.81
C ALA A 68 8.99 7.92 -18.87
N GLN A 69 8.64 9.21 -18.85
CA GLN A 69 9.42 10.23 -19.53
C GLN A 69 10.56 10.64 -18.60
N ALA A 70 11.66 9.91 -18.71
CA ALA A 70 12.98 10.45 -18.42
C ALA A 70 13.97 9.80 -19.37
N LYS A 71 14.53 10.64 -20.25
CA LYS A 71 15.74 10.43 -21.03
C LYS A 71 16.90 9.95 -20.17
#